data_AF-A0A1V3SC33-F1
#
_entry.id   AF-A0A1V3SC33-F1
#
_cell.length_a   1.000
_cell.length_b   1.000
_cell.length_c   1.000
_cell.angle_alpha   90.00
_cell.angle_beta   90.00
_cell.angle_gamma   90.00
#
_symmetry.space_group_name_H-M   'P 1'
#
loop_
_entity.id
_entity.type
_entity.pdbx_description
1 polymer ?
#
loop_
_entity_poly.entity_id
_entity_poly.type
_entity_poly.pdbx_seq_one_letter_code
_entity_poly.pdbx_strand_id
1 'polypeptide(L)'
;MHDINSNGEYLERLVAEIFRALGYEDVRNNPRGMTALGRHYEIDVSFIRDGEVGVAEVKHYRYLSPPTPSLFLKALRQADSVRELVGARVAILAFSCPLTPSLAEAAKAFPLVEIWDAAELFRRAAGFPGLTRKLEHFFEATTSPYTKPALALETGLSETKEMPQKTGRRLADTLLGIRPGRNMAAAFEDACIAALKYLFETDLHGWHEQSNTDDELHRRDLVCRILPNAEIWKLMLDDLGSRYVIFEFKNYTDPITQKEVVTTERYLYPSALRKLAIMISPKGCAPSADKVIRGAMREGGKLIVSLTVPQIEKLLIAKDDGGDPNTYLFERVDEFLMGLGR
;
A
#
# COMPACT_ATOMS: atom_id res chain seq x y z
N MET A 1 -35.86 2.69 -7.98
CA MET A 1 -35.23 1.37 -8.19
C MET A 1 -33.90 1.41 -7.46
N HIS A 2 -33.89 0.93 -6.22
CA HIS A 2 -32.72 0.94 -5.35
C HIS A 2 -31.91 -0.32 -5.61
N ASP A 3 -30.72 -0.18 -6.17
CA ASP A 3 -29.69 -1.21 -6.11
C ASP A 3 -28.32 -0.55 -6.24
N ILE A 4 -27.77 -0.14 -5.11
CA ILE A 4 -26.33 0.15 -4.97
C ILE A 4 -25.88 -0.68 -3.77
N ASN A 5 -25.77 -2.00 -3.97
CA ASN A 5 -25.07 -2.83 -3.00
C ASN A 5 -23.59 -2.43 -3.02
N SER A 6 -23.05 -2.04 -1.87
CA SER A 6 -21.63 -1.76 -1.72
C SER A 6 -20.81 -3.04 -1.96
N ASN A 7 -19.53 -2.90 -2.35
CA ASN A 7 -18.63 -4.06 -2.52
C ASN A 7 -18.52 -4.91 -1.23
N GLY A 8 -18.71 -4.30 -0.05
CA GLY A 8 -18.79 -5.00 1.23
C GLY A 8 -19.99 -5.95 1.31
N GLU A 9 -21.20 -5.43 1.07
CA GLU A 9 -22.44 -6.23 1.08
C GLU A 9 -22.44 -7.35 0.01
N TYR A 10 -21.75 -7.12 -1.12
CA TYR A 10 -21.56 -8.19 -2.10
C TYR A 10 -20.62 -9.29 -1.58
N LEU A 11 -19.50 -8.92 -0.94
CA LEU A 11 -18.59 -9.89 -0.32
C LEU A 11 -19.28 -10.69 0.79
N GLU A 12 -20.10 -10.05 1.64
CA GLU A 12 -20.90 -10.71 2.68
C GLU A 12 -21.81 -11.81 2.10
N ARG A 13 -22.48 -11.51 0.99
CA ARG A 13 -23.30 -12.49 0.27
C ARG A 13 -22.46 -13.63 -0.29
N LEU A 14 -21.30 -13.34 -0.88
CA LEU A 14 -20.40 -14.38 -1.39
C LEU A 14 -19.89 -15.30 -0.28
N VAL A 15 -19.51 -14.74 0.87
CA VAL A 15 -19.07 -15.52 2.04
C VAL A 15 -20.22 -16.42 2.54
N ALA A 16 -21.45 -15.92 2.61
CA ALA A 16 -22.62 -16.73 2.95
C ALA A 16 -22.92 -17.83 1.91
N GLU A 17 -22.75 -17.56 0.62
CA GLU A 17 -22.87 -18.59 -0.41
C GLU A 17 -21.79 -19.68 -0.27
N ILE A 18 -20.56 -19.31 0.10
CA ILE A 18 -19.48 -20.27 0.40
C ILE A 18 -19.87 -21.16 1.58
N PHE A 19 -20.39 -20.59 2.68
CA PHE A 19 -20.87 -21.40 3.81
C PHE A 19 -21.94 -22.40 3.39
N ARG A 20 -22.95 -21.95 2.63
CA ARG A 20 -24.03 -22.84 2.12
C ARG A 20 -23.46 -23.96 1.25
N ALA A 21 -22.51 -23.65 0.37
CA ALA A 21 -21.88 -24.63 -0.50
C ALA A 21 -21.06 -25.67 0.28
N LEU A 22 -20.39 -25.25 1.35
CA LEU A 22 -19.66 -26.14 2.26
C LEU A 22 -20.56 -27.00 3.16
N GLY A 23 -21.90 -26.85 3.08
CA GLY A 23 -22.85 -27.65 3.84
C GLY A 23 -23.16 -27.11 5.24
N TYR A 24 -22.84 -25.84 5.51
CA TYR A 24 -23.21 -25.20 6.78
C TYR A 24 -24.73 -24.98 6.83
N GLU A 25 -25.31 -25.16 8.01
CA GLU A 25 -26.76 -25.07 8.24
C GLU A 25 -27.17 -23.65 8.67
N ASP A 26 -28.46 -23.32 8.49
CA ASP A 26 -29.08 -22.04 8.91
C ASP A 26 -28.26 -20.76 8.59
N VAL A 27 -27.68 -20.69 7.39
CA VAL A 27 -26.82 -19.56 6.97
C VAL A 27 -27.66 -18.32 6.68
N ARG A 28 -27.59 -17.31 7.57
CA ARG A 28 -28.32 -16.05 7.48
C ARG A 28 -27.38 -14.86 7.32
N ASN A 29 -27.72 -13.94 6.43
CA ASN A 29 -27.02 -12.68 6.24
C ASN A 29 -27.65 -11.58 7.09
N ASN A 30 -26.82 -10.74 7.72
CA ASN A 30 -27.23 -9.56 8.48
C ASN A 30 -28.33 -9.82 9.54
N PRO A 31 -28.31 -10.95 10.31
CA PRO A 31 -29.26 -11.10 11.41
C PRO A 31 -29.02 -10.03 12.47
N ARG A 32 -30.13 -9.39 12.86
CA ARG A 32 -30.16 -8.38 13.91
C ARG A 32 -30.78 -8.94 15.17
N GLY A 33 -30.20 -8.58 16.31
CA GLY A 33 -30.72 -8.98 17.60
C GLY A 33 -30.64 -7.86 18.61
N MET A 34 -31.17 -8.15 19.80
CA MET A 34 -31.10 -7.26 20.94
C MET A 34 -30.64 -8.07 22.15
N THR A 35 -29.65 -7.56 22.88
CA THR A 35 -29.16 -8.20 24.09
C THR A 35 -30.18 -8.04 25.23
N ALA A 36 -30.04 -8.84 26.29
CA ALA A 36 -30.83 -8.69 27.51
C ALA A 36 -30.71 -7.28 28.16
N LEU A 37 -29.64 -6.55 27.83
CA LEU A 37 -29.39 -5.16 28.27
C LEU A 37 -29.89 -4.11 27.27
N GLY A 38 -30.67 -4.50 26.26
CA GLY A 38 -31.25 -3.59 25.27
C GLY A 38 -30.27 -3.05 24.22
N ARG A 39 -29.07 -3.64 24.08
CA ARG A 39 -28.12 -3.24 23.03
C ARG A 39 -28.44 -3.97 21.74
N HIS A 40 -28.61 -3.22 20.65
CA HIS A 40 -28.72 -3.80 19.32
C HIS A 40 -27.37 -4.32 18.84
N TYR A 41 -27.39 -5.46 18.15
CA TYR A 41 -26.24 -5.99 17.44
C TYR A 41 -26.67 -6.46 16.05
N GLU A 42 -25.72 -6.46 15.13
CA GLU A 42 -25.84 -6.94 13.76
C GLU A 42 -24.63 -7.84 13.50
N ILE A 43 -24.86 -8.97 12.85
CA ILE A 43 -23.83 -9.95 12.50
C ILE A 43 -23.82 -10.04 10.98
N ASP A 44 -22.66 -10.00 10.34
CA ASP A 44 -22.62 -10.03 8.87
C ASP A 44 -23.15 -11.38 8.34
N VAL A 45 -22.72 -12.49 8.94
CA VAL A 45 -23.26 -13.82 8.65
C VAL A 45 -23.35 -14.66 9.94
N SER A 46 -24.47 -15.35 10.15
CA SER A 46 -24.59 -16.43 11.16
C SER A 46 -24.77 -17.77 10.46
N PHE A 47 -24.30 -18.85 11.09
CA PHE A 47 -24.43 -20.22 10.58
C PHE A 47 -24.42 -21.23 11.72
N ILE A 48 -24.76 -22.48 11.40
CA ILE A 48 -24.59 -23.65 12.26
C ILE A 48 -23.56 -24.58 11.60
N ARG A 49 -22.53 -24.97 12.36
CA ARG A 49 -21.50 -25.94 11.96
C ARG A 49 -21.40 -27.02 13.03
N ASP A 50 -21.60 -28.27 12.65
CA ASP A 50 -21.55 -29.42 13.57
C ASP A 50 -22.50 -29.29 14.78
N GLY A 51 -23.68 -28.72 14.58
CA GLY A 51 -24.67 -28.46 15.63
C GLY A 51 -24.38 -27.26 16.53
N GLU A 52 -23.28 -26.54 16.28
CA GLU A 52 -22.84 -25.39 17.08
C GLU A 52 -23.06 -24.08 16.30
N VAL A 53 -23.46 -23.04 17.02
CA VAL A 53 -23.66 -21.71 16.44
C VAL A 53 -22.29 -21.07 16.15
N GLY A 54 -22.14 -20.55 14.94
CA GLY A 54 -21.00 -19.78 14.50
C GLY A 54 -21.43 -18.44 13.90
N VAL A 55 -20.50 -17.48 13.95
CA VAL A 55 -20.68 -16.16 13.37
C VAL A 55 -19.49 -15.83 12.47
N ALA A 56 -19.74 -15.05 11.43
CA ALA A 56 -18.69 -14.47 10.61
C ALA A 56 -18.84 -12.95 10.54
N GLU A 57 -17.71 -12.27 10.72
CA GLU A 57 -17.50 -10.87 10.41
C GLU A 57 -16.81 -10.80 9.04
N VAL A 58 -17.30 -9.96 8.14
CA VAL A 58 -16.81 -9.84 6.76
C VAL A 58 -16.31 -8.43 6.52
N LYS A 59 -15.02 -8.29 6.22
CA LYS A 59 -14.41 -6.98 5.93
C LYS A 59 -13.88 -6.90 4.51
N HIS A 60 -14.41 -5.96 3.75
CA HIS A 60 -13.84 -5.62 2.45
C HIS A 60 -12.65 -4.68 2.61
N TYR A 61 -11.46 -5.20 2.30
CA TYR A 61 -10.25 -4.41 2.12
C TYR A 61 -9.81 -4.48 0.65
N ARG A 62 -9.10 -3.46 0.17
CA ARG A 62 -8.51 -3.51 -1.16
C ARG A 62 -7.45 -4.62 -1.18
N TYR A 63 -7.49 -5.48 -2.19
CA TYR A 63 -6.60 -6.65 -2.26
C TYR A 63 -5.11 -6.29 -2.13
N LEU A 64 -4.68 -5.23 -2.83
CA LEU A 64 -3.29 -4.74 -2.84
C LEU A 64 -2.98 -3.74 -1.72
N SER A 65 -3.93 -3.47 -0.81
CA SER A 65 -3.73 -2.57 0.32
C SER A 65 -4.38 -3.16 1.57
N PRO A 66 -3.77 -4.20 2.17
CA PRO A 66 -4.24 -4.79 3.42
C PRO A 66 -4.38 -3.74 4.53
N PRO A 67 -5.27 -3.97 5.51
CA PRO A 67 -5.46 -3.04 6.62
C PRO A 67 -4.20 -2.93 7.48
N THR A 68 -4.06 -1.81 8.19
CA THR A 68 -3.04 -1.71 9.24
C THR A 68 -3.31 -2.72 10.36
N PRO A 69 -2.29 -3.17 11.11
CA PRO A 69 -2.50 -4.09 12.24
C PRO A 69 -3.48 -3.55 13.28
N SER A 70 -3.51 -2.24 13.51
CA SER A 70 -4.45 -1.63 14.45
C SER A 70 -5.91 -1.69 13.97
N LEU A 71 -6.16 -1.47 12.67
CA LEU A 71 -7.49 -1.64 12.08
C LEU A 71 -7.91 -3.11 12.08
N PHE A 72 -6.98 -4.01 11.74
CA PHE A 72 -7.24 -5.44 11.77
C PHE A 72 -7.53 -5.96 13.19
N LEU A 73 -6.80 -5.47 14.20
CA LEU A 73 -7.08 -5.77 15.62
C LEU A 73 -8.48 -5.30 16.04
N LYS A 74 -8.98 -4.18 15.51
CA LYS A 74 -10.37 -3.75 15.76
C LYS A 74 -11.36 -4.75 15.17
N ALA A 75 -11.11 -5.24 13.95
CA ALA A 75 -11.96 -6.25 13.31
C ALA A 75 -11.94 -7.59 14.08
N LEU A 76 -10.76 -8.05 14.53
CA LEU A 76 -10.63 -9.25 15.37
C LEU A 76 -11.41 -9.11 16.68
N ARG A 77 -11.25 -7.98 17.38
CA ARG A 77 -12.01 -7.70 18.61
C ARG A 77 -13.51 -7.66 18.36
N GLN A 78 -13.94 -7.10 17.24
CA GLN A 78 -15.35 -7.05 16.87
C GLN A 78 -15.89 -8.47 16.66
N ALA A 79 -15.22 -9.29 15.86
CA ALA A 79 -15.60 -10.68 15.61
C ALA A 79 -15.69 -11.50 16.92
N ASP A 80 -14.70 -11.35 17.80
CA ASP A 80 -14.68 -12.05 19.09
C ASP A 80 -15.76 -11.53 20.06
N SER A 81 -15.99 -10.20 20.09
CA SER A 81 -17.06 -9.61 20.91
C SER A 81 -18.44 -10.07 20.48
N VAL A 82 -18.68 -10.16 19.16
CA VAL A 82 -19.96 -10.66 18.62
C VAL A 82 -20.13 -12.14 18.95
N ARG A 83 -19.06 -12.95 18.81
CA ARG A 83 -19.05 -14.36 19.21
C ARG A 83 -19.47 -14.54 20.66
N GLU A 84 -18.86 -13.80 21.58
CA GLU A 84 -19.21 -13.85 23.01
C GLU A 84 -20.67 -13.44 23.25
N LEU A 85 -21.13 -12.39 22.57
CA LEU A 85 -22.46 -11.83 22.75
C LEU A 85 -23.57 -12.84 22.42
N VAL A 86 -23.37 -13.63 21.37
CA VAL A 86 -24.37 -14.61 20.91
C VAL A 86 -24.10 -16.02 21.43
N GLY A 87 -23.04 -16.21 22.23
CA GLY A 87 -22.65 -17.53 22.73
C GLY A 87 -22.16 -18.47 21.62
N ALA A 88 -21.62 -17.95 20.52
CA ALA A 88 -21.10 -18.76 19.43
C ALA A 88 -19.79 -19.45 19.87
N ARG A 89 -19.61 -20.69 19.42
CA ARG A 89 -18.40 -21.47 19.71
C ARG A 89 -17.18 -20.96 18.93
N VAL A 90 -17.41 -20.45 17.72
CA VAL A 90 -16.38 -19.96 16.81
C VAL A 90 -16.81 -18.64 16.17
N ALA A 91 -15.85 -17.73 15.98
CA ALA A 91 -16.00 -16.61 15.06
C ALA A 91 -15.12 -16.83 13.83
N ILE A 92 -15.57 -16.39 12.67
CA ILE A 92 -14.77 -16.31 11.45
C ILE A 92 -14.59 -14.83 11.11
N LEU A 93 -13.35 -14.41 10.84
CA LEU A 93 -13.08 -13.12 10.22
C LEU A 93 -12.71 -13.34 8.76
N ALA A 94 -13.63 -13.06 7.85
CA ALA A 94 -13.44 -13.16 6.42
C ALA A 94 -13.08 -11.81 5.79
N PHE A 95 -12.10 -11.76 4.90
CA PHE A 95 -11.71 -10.50 4.26
C PHE A 95 -11.05 -10.66 2.88
N SER A 96 -11.15 -9.60 2.08
CA SER A 96 -10.76 -9.59 0.65
C SER A 96 -9.34 -9.13 0.36
N CYS A 97 -8.38 -9.44 1.22
CA CYS A 97 -6.96 -9.24 0.92
C CYS A 97 -6.12 -10.41 1.46
N PRO A 98 -4.85 -10.56 1.04
CA PRO A 98 -3.96 -11.57 1.60
C PRO A 98 -3.70 -11.34 3.10
N LEU A 99 -3.56 -12.42 3.87
CA LEU A 99 -3.05 -12.35 5.24
C LEU A 99 -1.54 -12.08 5.21
N THR A 100 -1.12 -10.88 5.62
CA THR A 100 0.31 -10.57 5.76
C THR A 100 0.87 -11.15 7.07
N PRO A 101 2.20 -11.30 7.20
CA PRO A 101 2.80 -11.80 8.45
C PRO A 101 2.46 -10.97 9.69
N SER A 102 2.31 -9.65 9.55
CA SER A 102 1.93 -8.77 10.66
C SER A 102 0.48 -8.97 11.10
N LEU A 103 -0.43 -9.21 10.14
CA LEU A 103 -1.81 -9.57 10.44
C LEU A 103 -1.90 -10.97 11.06
N ALA A 104 -1.11 -11.92 10.55
CA ALA A 104 -1.02 -13.27 11.11
C ALA A 104 -0.55 -13.25 12.57
N GLU A 105 0.44 -12.41 12.91
CA GLU A 105 0.89 -12.23 14.28
C GLU A 105 -0.22 -11.64 15.18
N ALA A 106 -0.93 -10.62 14.69
CA ALA A 106 -2.06 -10.04 15.43
C ALA A 106 -3.19 -11.04 15.66
N ALA A 107 -3.47 -11.94 14.70
CA ALA A 107 -4.49 -12.97 14.82
C ALA A 107 -4.21 -13.99 15.93
N LYS A 108 -2.94 -14.22 16.30
CA LYS A 108 -2.57 -15.13 17.38
C LYS A 108 -3.15 -14.73 18.74
N ALA A 109 -3.43 -13.45 18.94
CA ALA A 109 -4.08 -12.96 20.17
C ALA A 109 -5.56 -13.36 20.30
N PHE A 110 -6.17 -13.87 19.22
CA PHE A 110 -7.59 -14.22 19.15
C PHE A 110 -7.76 -15.67 18.66
N PRO A 111 -7.38 -16.68 19.46
CA PRO A 111 -7.36 -18.08 19.04
C PRO A 111 -8.74 -18.69 18.72
N LEU A 112 -9.82 -18.02 19.12
CA LEU A 112 -11.20 -18.43 18.85
C LEU A 112 -11.79 -17.77 17.57
N VAL A 113 -11.00 -16.95 16.88
CA VAL A 113 -11.35 -16.32 15.60
C VAL A 113 -10.58 -16.99 14.47
N GLU A 114 -11.28 -17.76 13.63
CA GLU A 114 -10.75 -18.39 12.43
C GLU A 114 -10.59 -17.33 11.32
N ILE A 115 -9.47 -17.34 10.62
CA ILE A 115 -9.10 -16.31 9.63
C ILE A 115 -9.40 -16.83 8.23
N TRP A 116 -10.29 -16.13 7.52
CA TRP A 116 -10.60 -16.39 6.11
C TRP A 116 -10.12 -15.23 5.24
N ASP A 117 -8.82 -15.25 4.92
CA ASP A 117 -8.24 -14.28 3.98
C ASP A 117 -8.64 -14.57 2.52
N ALA A 118 -8.18 -13.75 1.57
CA ALA A 118 -8.56 -13.95 0.17
C ALA A 118 -8.17 -15.34 -0.36
N ALA A 119 -7.00 -15.88 0.03
CA ALA A 119 -6.56 -17.21 -0.40
C ALA A 119 -7.42 -18.33 0.20
N GLU A 120 -7.81 -18.19 1.48
CA GLU A 120 -8.77 -19.07 2.13
C GLU A 120 -10.11 -19.08 1.42
N LEU A 121 -10.66 -17.91 1.08
CA LEU A 121 -11.94 -17.80 0.37
C LEU A 121 -11.91 -18.56 -0.96
N PHE A 122 -10.83 -18.41 -1.74
CA PHE A 122 -10.63 -19.19 -2.97
C PHE A 122 -10.50 -20.69 -2.70
N ARG A 123 -9.76 -21.09 -1.67
CA ARG A 123 -9.59 -22.50 -1.32
C ARG A 123 -10.89 -23.16 -0.90
N ARG A 124 -11.72 -22.46 -0.14
CA ARG A 124 -13.07 -22.90 0.27
C ARG A 124 -14.03 -22.96 -0.91
N ALA A 125 -13.89 -22.05 -1.88
CA ALA A 125 -14.68 -22.04 -3.10
C ALA A 125 -14.20 -23.04 -4.17
N ALA A 126 -12.99 -23.60 -4.06
CA ALA A 126 -12.34 -24.37 -5.13
C ALA A 126 -13.16 -25.57 -5.65
N GLY A 127 -13.99 -26.19 -4.79
CA GLY A 127 -14.90 -27.27 -5.18
C GLY A 127 -16.17 -26.83 -5.93
N PHE A 128 -16.40 -25.52 -6.07
CA PHE A 128 -17.63 -24.92 -6.56
C PHE A 128 -17.35 -23.91 -7.68
N PRO A 129 -17.27 -24.35 -8.95
CA PRO A 129 -16.84 -23.50 -10.07
C PRO A 129 -17.64 -22.19 -10.22
N GLY A 130 -18.93 -22.20 -9.88
CA GLY A 130 -19.76 -21.00 -9.89
C GLY A 130 -19.34 -19.95 -8.86
N LEU A 131 -18.92 -20.38 -7.66
CA LEU A 131 -18.44 -19.49 -6.60
C LEU A 131 -17.04 -18.98 -6.91
N THR A 132 -16.16 -19.84 -7.43
CA THR A 132 -14.82 -19.42 -7.89
C THR A 132 -14.91 -18.28 -8.88
N ARG A 133 -15.78 -18.38 -9.91
CA ARG A 133 -15.98 -17.30 -10.89
C ARG A 133 -16.52 -16.01 -10.28
N LYS A 134 -17.44 -16.11 -9.30
CA LYS A 134 -17.95 -14.92 -8.61
C LYS A 134 -16.87 -14.24 -7.79
N LEU A 135 -16.00 -15.01 -7.12
CA LEU A 135 -14.82 -14.47 -6.43
C LEU A 135 -13.84 -13.85 -7.42
N GLU A 136 -13.48 -14.53 -8.51
CA GLU A 136 -12.63 -13.98 -9.58
C GLU A 136 -13.18 -12.62 -10.06
N HIS A 137 -14.46 -12.57 -10.41
CA HIS A 137 -15.11 -11.34 -10.85
C HIS A 137 -15.09 -10.24 -9.78
N PHE A 138 -15.35 -10.60 -8.52
CA PHE A 138 -15.28 -9.66 -7.41
C PHE A 138 -13.86 -9.07 -7.26
N PHE A 139 -12.84 -9.92 -7.25
CA PHE A 139 -11.45 -9.48 -7.13
C PHE A 139 -10.98 -8.70 -8.35
N GLU A 140 -11.41 -9.06 -9.58
CA GLU A 140 -11.14 -8.31 -10.81
C GLU A 140 -11.84 -6.94 -10.83
N ALA A 141 -13.10 -6.85 -10.41
CA ALA A 141 -13.85 -5.59 -10.37
C ALA A 141 -13.37 -4.66 -9.26
N THR A 142 -12.78 -5.21 -8.20
CA THR A 142 -12.21 -4.45 -7.07
C THR A 142 -10.70 -4.18 -7.23
N THR A 143 -10.02 -4.84 -8.17
CA THR A 143 -8.69 -4.48 -8.62
C THR A 143 -8.79 -3.50 -9.78
N SER A 144 -7.93 -2.48 -9.80
CA SER A 144 -7.88 -1.54 -10.92
C SER A 144 -7.64 -2.32 -12.23
N PRO A 145 -8.27 -1.97 -13.36
CA PRO A 145 -8.17 -2.70 -14.64
C PRO A 145 -6.74 -2.80 -15.23
N TYR A 146 -5.72 -2.30 -14.53
CA TYR A 146 -4.31 -2.29 -14.93
C TYR A 146 -3.42 -3.24 -14.13
N THR A 147 -3.97 -3.99 -13.16
CA THR A 147 -3.22 -5.02 -12.44
C THR A 147 -3.97 -6.33 -12.52
N LYS A 148 -3.73 -7.13 -13.57
CA LYS A 148 -4.07 -8.55 -13.51
C LYS A 148 -3.27 -9.16 -12.36
N PRO A 149 -3.90 -9.68 -11.29
CA PRO A 149 -3.19 -10.54 -10.37
C PRO A 149 -2.79 -11.77 -11.18
N ALA A 150 -1.50 -12.11 -11.20
CA ALA A 150 -1.11 -13.46 -11.53
C ALA A 150 -1.64 -14.36 -10.40
N LEU A 151 -2.90 -14.80 -10.52
CA LEU A 151 -3.47 -15.87 -9.71
C LEU A 151 -2.81 -17.18 -10.18
N ALA A 152 -1.51 -17.32 -9.91
CA ALA A 152 -0.81 -18.57 -10.06
C ALA A 152 -1.16 -19.42 -8.84
N LEU A 153 -2.01 -20.44 -9.06
CA LEU A 153 -2.09 -21.59 -8.19
C LEU A 153 -0.68 -22.17 -8.03
N GLU A 154 -0.01 -21.90 -6.91
CA GLU A 154 1.15 -22.68 -6.51
C GLU A 154 0.65 -23.99 -5.88
N THR A 155 0.34 -24.96 -6.74
CA THR A 155 0.37 -26.37 -6.36
C THR A 155 1.80 -26.75 -6.03
N GLY A 156 2.04 -27.14 -4.78
CA GLY A 156 3.37 -27.21 -4.21
C GLY A 156 4.31 -28.24 -4.81
N LEU A 157 5.61 -28.00 -4.58
CA LEU A 157 6.62 -29.01 -4.29
C LEU A 157 7.63 -28.37 -3.33
N SER A 158 7.89 -29.10 -2.25
CA SER A 158 8.84 -28.77 -1.19
C SER A 158 10.27 -28.85 -1.72
N GLU A 159 11.00 -27.73 -1.68
CA GLU A 159 12.46 -27.73 -1.60
C GLU A 159 12.90 -26.68 -0.58
N THR A 160 13.82 -27.09 0.28
CA THR A 160 14.47 -26.34 1.36
C THR A 160 14.72 -24.87 0.98
N LYS A 161 14.02 -23.93 1.63
CA LYS A 161 14.29 -22.49 1.48
C LYS A 161 14.69 -21.89 2.81
N GLU A 162 15.91 -21.37 2.85
CA GLU A 162 16.29 -20.28 3.74
C GLU A 162 15.16 -19.23 3.76
N MET A 163 14.87 -18.68 4.94
CA MET A 163 13.84 -17.66 5.11
C MET A 163 13.97 -16.61 3.99
N PRO A 164 12.90 -16.32 3.22
CA PRO A 164 13.00 -15.36 2.14
C PRO A 164 13.41 -14.00 2.73
N GLN A 165 14.58 -13.51 2.34
CA GLN A 165 15.04 -12.18 2.71
C GLN A 165 13.97 -11.17 2.27
N LYS A 166 13.51 -10.34 3.21
CA LYS A 166 12.45 -9.37 2.94
C LYS A 166 12.86 -8.44 1.79
N THR A 167 11.91 -8.08 0.92
CA THR A 167 12.19 -7.42 -0.37
C THR A 167 12.85 -6.07 -0.20
N GLY A 168 12.36 -5.24 0.73
CA GLY A 168 12.95 -3.96 1.09
C GLY A 168 14.38 -4.09 1.61
N ARG A 169 14.67 -5.10 2.44
CA ARG A 169 16.02 -5.40 2.93
C ARG A 169 16.97 -5.70 1.78
N ARG A 170 16.54 -6.54 0.81
CA ARG A 170 17.34 -6.84 -0.38
C ARG A 170 17.63 -5.59 -1.22
N LEU A 171 16.63 -4.73 -1.40
CA LEU A 171 16.76 -3.48 -2.14
C LEU A 171 17.69 -2.49 -1.40
N ALA A 172 17.58 -2.42 -0.08
CA ALA A 172 18.43 -1.60 0.77
C ALA A 172 19.90 -2.04 0.70
N ASP A 173 20.16 -3.35 0.86
CA ASP A 173 21.51 -3.90 0.77
C ASP A 173 22.13 -3.64 -0.63
N THR A 174 21.32 -3.72 -1.70
CA THR A 174 21.75 -3.36 -3.06
C THR A 174 22.12 -1.87 -3.17
N LEU A 175 21.25 -0.99 -2.66
CA LEU A 175 21.45 0.47 -2.73
C LEU A 175 22.69 0.91 -1.93
N LEU A 176 22.90 0.34 -0.74
CA LEU A 176 24.06 0.62 0.11
C LEU A 176 25.38 0.07 -0.46
N GLY A 177 25.32 -1.01 -1.24
CA GLY A 177 26.48 -1.59 -1.92
C GLY A 177 27.05 -0.69 -3.02
N ILE A 178 26.29 0.31 -3.48
CA ILE A 178 26.69 1.21 -4.56
C ILE A 178 27.57 2.35 -4.03
N ARG A 179 28.80 2.41 -4.51
CA ARG A 179 29.74 3.47 -4.13
C ARG A 179 29.34 4.81 -4.77
N PRO A 180 29.35 5.91 -4.00
CA PRO A 180 29.17 7.25 -4.56
C PRO A 180 30.21 7.59 -5.62
N GLY A 181 29.76 8.20 -6.72
CA GLY A 181 30.61 8.60 -7.83
C GLY A 181 30.01 8.30 -9.20
N ARG A 182 30.56 8.93 -10.25
CA ARG A 182 30.05 8.83 -11.62
C ARG A 182 30.08 7.39 -12.16
N ASN A 183 31.07 6.59 -11.78
CA ASN A 183 31.27 5.24 -12.32
C ASN A 183 30.09 4.30 -12.06
N MET A 184 29.38 4.48 -10.95
CA MET A 184 28.22 3.65 -10.57
C MET A 184 26.90 4.42 -10.68
N ALA A 185 26.87 5.57 -11.38
CA ALA A 185 25.69 6.42 -11.43
C ALA A 185 24.46 5.74 -12.06
N ALA A 186 24.66 4.95 -13.12
CA ALA A 186 23.58 4.17 -13.74
C ALA A 186 23.03 3.09 -12.78
N ALA A 187 23.91 2.33 -12.15
CA ALA A 187 23.51 1.32 -11.15
C ALA A 187 22.78 1.95 -9.95
N PHE A 188 23.20 3.14 -9.53
CA PHE A 188 22.52 3.93 -8.50
C PHE A 188 21.10 4.31 -8.91
N GLU A 189 20.94 4.82 -10.13
CA GLU A 189 19.64 5.16 -10.69
C GLU A 189 18.71 3.95 -10.76
N ASP A 190 19.19 2.82 -11.33
CA ASP A 190 18.41 1.57 -11.40
C ASP A 190 17.96 1.09 -10.01
N ALA A 191 18.88 1.14 -9.03
CA ALA A 191 18.59 0.75 -7.65
C ALA A 191 17.57 1.70 -7.00
N CYS A 192 17.67 3.01 -7.24
CA CYS A 192 16.68 3.97 -6.77
C CYS A 192 15.31 3.76 -7.42
N ILE A 193 15.24 3.49 -8.73
CA ILE A 193 13.97 3.20 -9.41
C ILE A 193 13.32 1.94 -8.84
N ALA A 194 14.09 0.87 -8.62
CA ALA A 194 13.60 -0.36 -7.99
C ALA A 194 13.09 -0.10 -6.57
N ALA A 195 13.82 0.68 -5.78
CA ALA A 195 13.40 1.09 -4.44
C ALA A 195 12.10 1.91 -4.48
N LEU A 196 12.00 2.91 -5.36
CA LEU A 196 10.82 3.76 -5.49
C LEU A 196 9.59 2.98 -5.95
N LYS A 197 9.74 2.04 -6.90
CA LYS A 197 8.67 1.12 -7.29
C LYS A 197 8.20 0.33 -6.09
N TYR A 198 9.12 -0.29 -5.34
CA TYR A 198 8.74 -1.01 -4.14
C TYR A 198 8.05 -0.11 -3.11
N LEU A 199 8.49 1.14 -2.93
CA LEU A 199 7.90 2.05 -1.95
C LEU A 199 6.53 2.60 -2.36
N PHE A 200 6.34 2.95 -3.64
CA PHE A 200 5.25 3.79 -4.11
C PHE A 200 4.51 3.25 -5.36
N GLU A 201 4.64 1.97 -5.70
CA GLU A 201 3.92 1.36 -6.85
C GLU A 201 2.41 1.56 -6.84
N THR A 202 1.81 1.66 -5.65
CA THR A 202 0.38 1.93 -5.49
C THR A 202 0.05 3.41 -5.63
N ASP A 203 1.01 4.30 -5.44
CA ASP A 203 0.81 5.74 -5.36
C ASP A 203 1.21 6.48 -6.64
N LEU A 204 2.12 5.88 -7.40
CA LEU A 204 2.75 6.47 -8.57
C LEU A 204 2.57 5.54 -9.78
N HIS A 205 2.19 6.12 -10.91
CA HIS A 205 1.96 5.40 -12.17
C HIS A 205 2.83 5.94 -13.30
N GLY A 206 3.05 5.12 -14.33
CA GLY A 206 3.72 5.55 -15.56
C GLY A 206 5.16 5.91 -15.28
N TRP A 207 5.94 4.92 -14.84
CA TRP A 207 7.38 4.99 -14.53
C TRP A 207 8.20 5.25 -15.80
N HIS A 208 7.99 6.40 -16.43
CA HIS A 208 8.56 6.75 -17.72
C HIS A 208 9.99 7.23 -17.51
N GLU A 209 10.94 6.39 -17.91
CA GLU A 209 12.33 6.80 -18.10
C GLU A 209 12.38 7.69 -19.36
N GLN A 210 12.59 9.00 -19.18
CA GLN A 210 12.77 9.89 -20.31
C GLN A 210 14.23 9.85 -20.76
N SER A 211 14.50 9.33 -21.96
CA SER A 211 15.81 9.43 -22.60
C SER A 211 15.67 10.28 -23.86
N ASN A 212 16.19 11.50 -23.85
CA ASN A 212 16.40 12.25 -25.08
C ASN A 212 17.82 12.04 -25.57
N THR A 213 17.93 11.43 -26.76
CA THR A 213 19.05 11.58 -27.68
C THR A 213 19.05 13.01 -28.25
N ASP A 214 20.24 13.56 -28.47
CA ASP A 214 20.58 14.86 -29.10
C ASP A 214 20.63 16.10 -28.18
N ASP A 215 21.54 16.07 -27.20
CA ASP A 215 22.53 17.11 -26.89
C ASP A 215 23.29 16.71 -25.60
N GLU A 216 24.49 17.24 -25.37
CA GLU A 216 25.48 16.86 -24.32
C GLU A 216 25.02 16.99 -22.83
N LEU A 217 23.71 16.94 -22.55
CA LEU A 217 23.11 16.99 -21.21
C LEU A 217 22.31 15.72 -20.89
N HIS A 218 22.95 14.56 -21.01
CA HIS A 218 22.37 13.27 -20.62
C HIS A 218 21.95 13.24 -19.14
N ARG A 219 20.64 13.33 -18.85
CA ARG A 219 20.03 12.87 -17.59
C ARG A 219 18.65 12.29 -17.87
N ARG A 220 18.46 11.03 -17.49
CA ARG A 220 17.15 10.39 -17.46
C ARG A 220 16.46 10.86 -16.19
N ASP A 221 15.44 11.68 -16.34
CA ASP A 221 14.55 12.00 -15.23
C ASP A 221 13.41 10.98 -15.25
N LEU A 222 13.15 10.36 -14.10
CA LEU A 222 11.99 9.47 -13.95
C LEU A 222 10.78 10.35 -13.62
N VAL A 223 9.81 10.36 -14.53
CA VAL A 223 8.56 11.09 -14.33
C VAL A 223 7.45 10.11 -14.02
N CYS A 224 6.76 10.30 -12.90
CA CYS A 224 5.60 9.50 -12.53
C CYS A 224 4.36 10.36 -12.40
N ARG A 225 3.20 9.84 -12.81
CA ARG A 225 1.89 10.41 -12.52
C ARG A 225 1.48 10.08 -11.09
N ILE A 226 0.98 11.09 -10.38
CA ILE A 226 0.52 10.95 -9.00
C ILE A 226 -0.91 10.39 -8.97
N LEU A 227 -1.16 9.41 -8.11
CA LEU A 227 -2.49 8.86 -7.80
C LEU A 227 -2.95 9.33 -6.41
N PRO A 228 -4.25 9.55 -6.18
CA PRO A 228 -4.78 10.09 -4.92
C PRO A 228 -4.93 9.00 -3.83
N ASN A 229 -3.91 8.15 -3.65
CA ASN A 229 -3.99 6.96 -2.80
C ASN A 229 -3.51 7.17 -1.35
N ALA A 230 -2.72 8.21 -1.10
CA ALA A 230 -2.33 8.64 0.25
C ALA A 230 -2.53 10.15 0.44
N GLU A 231 -2.56 10.60 1.70
CA GLU A 231 -2.78 12.01 2.06
C GLU A 231 -1.74 12.94 1.44
N ILE A 232 -0.47 12.55 1.46
CA ILE A 232 0.61 13.30 0.81
C ILE A 232 0.35 13.49 -0.69
N TRP A 233 -0.12 12.48 -1.38
CA TRP A 233 -0.38 12.57 -2.82
C TRP A 233 -1.63 13.40 -3.15
N LYS A 234 -2.64 13.38 -2.28
CA LYS A 234 -3.79 14.29 -2.38
C LYS A 234 -3.35 15.74 -2.16
N LEU A 235 -2.53 16.02 -1.15
CA LEU A 235 -1.90 17.33 -0.94
C LEU A 235 -1.14 17.79 -2.18
N MET A 236 -0.39 16.89 -2.84
CA MET A 236 0.31 17.22 -4.09
C MET A 236 -0.65 17.53 -5.24
N LEU A 237 -1.75 16.81 -5.37
CA LEU A 237 -2.73 16.97 -6.45
C LEU A 237 -3.61 18.22 -6.27
N ASP A 238 -4.13 18.42 -5.07
CA ASP A 238 -5.20 19.37 -4.77
C ASP A 238 -4.61 20.74 -4.35
N ASP A 239 -3.63 20.74 -3.44
CA ASP A 239 -3.09 21.98 -2.86
C ASP A 239 -1.85 22.49 -3.62
N LEU A 240 -0.88 21.62 -3.90
CA LEU A 240 0.28 22.01 -4.70
C LEU A 240 -0.12 22.19 -6.19
N GLY A 241 -1.09 21.40 -6.67
CA GLY A 241 -1.52 21.40 -8.07
C GLY A 241 -0.52 20.70 -9.00
N SER A 242 0.19 19.67 -8.50
CA SER A 242 1.09 18.84 -9.29
C SER A 242 0.43 17.51 -9.64
N ARG A 243 0.35 17.18 -10.93
CA ARG A 243 -0.12 15.86 -11.39
C ARG A 243 1.01 14.86 -11.61
N TYR A 244 2.24 15.35 -11.60
CA TYR A 244 3.44 14.55 -11.82
C TYR A 244 4.48 14.86 -10.75
N VAL A 245 5.27 13.85 -10.43
CA VAL A 245 6.51 13.95 -9.66
C VAL A 245 7.68 13.64 -10.58
N ILE A 246 8.73 14.45 -10.50
CA ILE A 246 10.00 14.23 -11.19
C ILE A 246 11.00 13.71 -10.17
N PHE A 247 11.62 12.56 -10.44
CA PHE A 247 12.74 12.05 -9.66
C PHE A 247 14.04 12.35 -10.37
N GLU A 248 14.99 12.92 -9.63
CA GLU A 248 16.35 13.13 -10.11
C GLU A 248 17.35 12.40 -9.21
N PHE A 249 18.19 11.57 -9.83
CA PHE A 249 19.18 10.76 -9.13
C PHE A 249 20.56 11.43 -9.21
N LYS A 250 21.26 11.48 -8.06
CA LYS A 250 22.56 12.15 -7.91
C LYS A 250 23.50 11.28 -7.08
N ASN A 251 24.21 10.36 -7.73
CA ASN A 251 25.21 9.51 -7.06
C ASN A 251 26.54 10.25 -6.80
N TYR A 252 26.49 11.32 -6.00
CA TYR A 252 27.65 12.19 -5.75
C TYR A 252 28.38 11.83 -4.46
N THR A 253 29.70 12.00 -4.47
CA THR A 253 30.55 11.88 -3.28
C THR A 253 30.33 13.04 -2.32
N ASP A 254 29.89 14.19 -2.82
CA ASP A 254 29.65 15.41 -2.06
C ASP A 254 28.17 15.77 -2.04
N PRO A 255 27.70 16.56 -1.05
CA PRO A 255 26.32 17.04 -1.01
C PRO A 255 25.93 17.81 -2.28
N ILE A 256 24.65 17.72 -2.63
CA ILE A 256 24.04 18.46 -3.74
C ILE A 256 24.20 19.97 -3.51
N THR A 257 24.72 20.69 -4.50
CA THR A 257 24.95 22.14 -4.42
C THR A 257 23.77 22.92 -4.98
N GLN A 258 23.84 24.25 -4.85
CA GLN A 258 22.84 25.17 -5.40
C GLN A 258 22.66 24.98 -6.92
N LYS A 259 23.76 24.72 -7.65
CA LYS A 259 23.73 24.60 -9.11
C LYS A 259 22.85 23.44 -9.55
N GLU A 260 22.95 22.29 -8.87
CA GLU A 260 22.09 21.15 -9.18
C GLU A 260 20.63 21.47 -8.90
N VAL A 261 20.31 22.05 -7.74
CA VAL A 261 18.92 22.40 -7.39
C VAL A 261 18.31 23.36 -8.42
N VAL A 262 19.03 24.41 -8.83
CA VAL A 262 18.57 25.34 -9.88
C VAL A 262 18.35 24.62 -11.22
N THR A 263 19.14 23.59 -11.52
CA THR A 263 18.95 22.79 -12.73
C THR A 263 17.67 21.97 -12.62
N THR A 264 17.44 21.28 -11.50
CA THR A 264 16.22 20.53 -11.22
C THR A 264 14.98 21.43 -11.30
N GLU A 265 15.06 22.62 -10.71
CA GLU A 265 13.98 23.59 -10.65
C GLU A 265 13.52 24.08 -12.03
N ARG A 266 14.41 24.08 -13.03
CA ARG A 266 14.08 24.43 -14.42
C ARG A 266 13.24 23.37 -15.12
N TYR A 267 13.30 22.10 -14.68
CA TYR A 267 12.46 21.03 -15.21
C TYR A 267 11.05 21.05 -14.62
N LEU A 268 10.88 21.70 -13.47
CA LEU A 268 9.55 21.95 -12.89
C LEU A 268 8.83 23.02 -13.69
N TYR A 269 7.70 22.61 -14.27
CA TYR A 269 6.85 23.46 -15.10
C TYR A 269 5.45 23.57 -14.49
N PRO A 270 5.18 24.61 -13.68
CA PRO A 270 3.89 24.81 -13.02
C PRO A 270 2.69 24.77 -13.96
N SER A 271 2.78 25.38 -15.15
CA SER A 271 1.69 25.43 -16.13
C SER A 271 1.37 24.06 -16.74
N ALA A 272 2.31 23.10 -16.69
CA ALA A 272 2.10 21.72 -17.10
C ALA A 272 1.79 20.78 -15.91
N LEU A 273 1.46 21.34 -14.74
CA LEU A 273 1.15 20.59 -13.52
C LEU A 273 2.34 19.72 -13.04
N ARG A 274 3.57 20.23 -13.22
CA ARG A 274 4.81 19.61 -12.75
C ARG A 274 5.49 20.53 -11.75
N LYS A 275 5.02 20.52 -10.50
CA LYS A 275 5.52 21.38 -9.43
C LYS A 275 6.30 20.62 -8.35
N LEU A 276 6.33 19.30 -8.41
CA LEU A 276 7.03 18.45 -7.44
C LEU A 276 8.25 17.76 -8.07
N ALA A 277 9.41 17.92 -7.44
CA ALA A 277 10.58 17.09 -7.67
C ALA A 277 11.07 16.42 -6.38
N ILE A 278 11.63 15.21 -6.52
CA ILE A 278 12.32 14.49 -5.45
C ILE A 278 13.74 14.19 -5.92
N MET A 279 14.73 14.77 -5.24
CA MET A 279 16.15 14.56 -5.51
C MET A 279 16.68 13.48 -4.56
N ILE A 280 17.29 12.43 -5.11
CA ILE A 280 17.84 11.32 -4.33
C ILE A 280 19.36 11.29 -4.45
N SER A 281 20.06 11.30 -3.32
CA SER A 281 21.53 11.24 -3.29
C SER A 281 22.08 10.55 -2.04
N PRO A 282 23.35 10.13 -2.03
CA PRO A 282 23.96 9.57 -0.82
C PRO A 282 23.98 10.53 0.38
N LYS A 283 24.30 11.82 0.16
CA LYS A 283 24.59 12.80 1.23
C LYS A 283 23.56 13.92 1.40
N GLY A 284 22.53 14.00 0.55
CA GLY A 284 21.54 15.08 0.59
C GLY A 284 22.09 16.42 0.10
N CYS A 285 21.45 17.50 0.51
CA CYS A 285 21.77 18.87 0.09
C CYS A 285 22.77 19.56 1.03
N ALA A 286 23.60 20.44 0.46
CA ALA A 286 24.35 21.41 1.24
C ALA A 286 23.39 22.47 1.85
N PRO A 287 23.72 23.10 3.00
CA PRO A 287 22.86 24.12 3.62
C PRO A 287 22.55 25.30 2.70
N SER A 288 23.44 25.60 1.75
CA SER A 288 23.23 26.65 0.76
C SER A 288 22.24 26.24 -0.33
N ALA A 289 22.16 24.95 -0.68
CA ALA A 289 21.17 24.40 -1.59
C ALA A 289 19.76 24.37 -0.95
N ASP A 290 19.67 24.11 0.36
CA ASP A 290 18.40 24.18 1.09
C ASP A 290 17.75 25.57 1.02
N LYS A 291 18.56 26.63 0.99
CA LYS A 291 18.06 28.01 0.80
C LYS A 291 17.42 28.18 -0.58
N VAL A 292 18.01 27.59 -1.61
CA VAL A 292 17.47 27.62 -2.99
C VAL A 292 16.17 26.82 -3.06
N ILE A 293 16.12 25.63 -2.44
CA ILE A 293 14.89 24.82 -2.35
C ILE A 293 13.74 25.62 -1.72
N ARG A 294 14.01 26.31 -0.60
CA ARG A 294 13.00 27.18 0.04
C ARG A 294 12.59 28.36 -0.84
N GLY A 295 13.54 28.97 -1.55
CA GLY A 295 13.26 30.04 -2.53
C GLY A 295 12.34 29.57 -3.65
N ALA A 296 12.61 28.40 -4.24
CA ALA A 296 11.80 27.81 -5.31
C ALA A 296 10.33 27.61 -4.89
N MET A 297 10.10 27.20 -3.64
CA MET A 297 8.74 27.07 -3.12
C MET A 297 8.07 28.43 -2.89
N ARG A 298 8.78 29.40 -2.28
CA ARG A 298 8.23 30.74 -1.99
C ARG A 298 7.88 31.53 -3.23
N GLU A 299 8.75 31.51 -4.24
CA GLU A 299 8.64 32.37 -5.42
C GLU A 299 7.84 31.69 -6.54
N GLY A 300 8.06 30.39 -6.73
CA GLY A 300 7.51 29.64 -7.86
C GLY A 300 6.44 28.61 -7.52
N GLY A 301 6.16 28.38 -6.23
CA GLY A 301 5.29 27.29 -5.78
C GLY A 301 5.81 25.92 -6.22
N LYS A 302 7.13 25.77 -6.34
CA LYS A 302 7.81 24.54 -6.77
C LYS A 302 8.38 23.83 -5.55
N LEU A 303 7.86 22.64 -5.26
CA LEU A 303 8.30 21.82 -4.15
C LEU A 303 9.43 20.90 -4.61
N ILE A 304 10.59 21.02 -3.98
CA ILE A 304 11.73 20.12 -4.18
C ILE A 304 12.04 19.44 -2.85
N VAL A 305 11.97 18.12 -2.82
CA VAL A 305 12.29 17.31 -1.63
C VAL A 305 13.62 16.61 -1.85
N SER A 306 14.54 16.70 -0.90
CA SER A 306 15.78 15.93 -0.91
C SER A 306 15.65 14.70 -0.01
N LEU A 307 15.91 13.52 -0.56
CA LEU A 307 16.01 12.25 0.17
C LEU A 307 17.43 11.68 0.09
N THR A 308 17.93 11.20 1.22
CA THR A 308 19.24 10.55 1.29
C THR A 308 19.13 9.04 1.16
N VAL A 309 20.22 8.37 0.75
CA VAL A 309 20.27 6.89 0.73
C VAL A 309 19.90 6.28 2.09
N PRO A 310 20.44 6.77 3.24
CA PRO A 310 19.99 6.28 4.56
C PRO A 310 18.50 6.49 4.85
N GLN A 311 17.87 7.52 4.27
CA GLN A 311 16.43 7.72 4.41
C GLN A 311 15.65 6.72 3.56
N ILE A 312 16.05 6.49 2.31
CA ILE A 312 15.45 5.45 1.45
C ILE A 312 15.61 4.06 2.07
N GLU A 313 16.79 3.74 2.61
CA GLU A 313 17.03 2.49 3.37
C GLU A 313 16.00 2.32 4.51
N LYS A 314 15.84 3.35 5.36
CA LYS A 314 14.88 3.31 6.47
C LYS A 314 13.46 3.08 5.97
N LEU A 315 13.07 3.69 4.86
CA LEU A 315 11.75 3.49 4.26
C LEU A 315 11.56 2.06 3.75
N LEU A 316 12.58 1.50 3.09
CA LEU A 316 12.54 0.13 2.57
C LEU A 316 12.40 -0.89 3.71
N ILE A 317 13.20 -0.73 4.76
CA ILE A 317 13.14 -1.60 5.95
C ILE A 317 11.80 -1.41 6.68
N ALA A 318 11.34 -0.17 6.85
CA ALA A 318 10.05 0.09 7.48
C ALA A 318 8.90 -0.51 6.69
N LYS A 319 8.92 -0.45 5.35
CA LYS A 319 7.88 -1.05 4.50
C LYS A 319 7.82 -2.57 4.65
N ASP A 320 8.98 -3.22 4.76
CA ASP A 320 9.10 -4.65 5.08
C ASP A 320 8.53 -5.03 6.46
N ASP A 321 8.44 -4.07 7.38
CA ASP A 321 7.86 -4.21 8.71
C ASP A 321 6.40 -3.69 8.77
N GLY A 322 5.81 -3.32 7.63
CA GLY A 322 4.43 -2.83 7.52
C GLY A 322 4.25 -1.33 7.75
N GLY A 323 5.34 -0.57 7.79
CA GLY A 323 5.32 0.89 7.81
C GLY A 323 4.87 1.48 6.47
N ASP A 324 4.15 2.60 6.53
CA ASP A 324 3.71 3.34 5.35
C ASP A 324 4.77 4.40 4.97
N PRO A 325 5.44 4.28 3.81
CA PRO A 325 6.42 5.28 3.38
C PRO A 325 5.79 6.66 3.10
N ASN A 326 4.46 6.73 2.90
CA ASN A 326 3.74 7.98 2.69
C ASN A 326 3.73 8.86 3.94
N THR A 327 3.68 8.27 5.14
CA THR A 327 3.71 9.01 6.41
C THR A 327 5.01 9.81 6.55
N TYR A 328 6.15 9.18 6.27
CA TYR A 328 7.45 9.85 6.32
C TYR A 328 7.54 11.01 5.33
N LEU A 329 7.08 10.80 4.08
CA LEU A 329 7.09 11.84 3.07
C LEU A 329 6.16 12.99 3.45
N PHE A 330 5.00 12.67 4.06
CA PHE A 330 4.06 13.66 4.57
C PHE A 330 4.68 14.54 5.65
N GLU A 331 5.19 13.92 6.72
CA GLU A 331 5.85 14.64 7.82
C GLU A 331 6.99 15.53 7.31
N ARG A 332 7.79 15.01 6.37
CA ARG A 332 8.92 15.75 5.80
C ARG A 332 8.47 16.97 4.98
N VAL A 333 7.35 16.87 4.27
CA VAL A 333 6.77 18.00 3.53
C VAL A 333 6.11 18.97 4.50
N ASP A 334 5.39 18.49 5.50
CA ASP A 334 4.72 19.34 6.49
C ASP A 334 5.72 20.17 7.30
N GLU A 335 6.78 19.55 7.83
CA GLU A 335 7.90 20.24 8.49
C GLU A 335 8.55 21.28 7.57
N PHE A 336 8.70 20.95 6.28
CA PHE A 336 9.25 21.88 5.31
C PHE A 336 8.35 23.11 5.14
N LEU A 337 7.04 22.90 4.96
CA LEU A 337 6.04 23.95 4.77
C LEU A 337 5.89 24.82 6.03
N MET A 338 5.80 24.21 7.21
CA MET A 338 5.80 24.93 8.49
C MET A 338 7.07 25.77 8.69
N GLY A 339 8.21 25.26 8.21
CA GLY A 339 9.50 25.96 8.26
C GLY A 339 9.66 27.08 7.23
N LEU A 340 8.69 27.30 6.33
CA LEU A 340 8.67 28.46 5.44
C LEU A 340 8.18 29.69 6.22
N GLY A 341 9.06 30.22 7.08
CA GLY A 341 8.85 31.56 7.66
C GLY A 341 8.71 32.62 6.57
N ARG A 342 7.97 33.70 6.88
CA ARG A 342 7.74 34.87 6.01
C ARG A 342 9.02 35.44 5.41
#